data_AF-A0A940UW85-F1
#
_entry.id   AF-A0A940UW85-F1
#
_cell.length_a   1.000
_cell.length_b   1.000
_cell.length_c   1.000
_cell.angle_alpha   90.00
_cell.angle_beta   90.00
_cell.angle_gamma   90.00
#
_symmetry.space_group_name_H-M   'P 1'
#
loop_
_entity.id
_entity.type
_entity.pdbx_description
1 polymer ?
#
loop_
_entity_poly.entity_id
_entity_poly.type
_entity_poly.pdbx_seq_one_letter_code
_entity_poly.pdbx_strand_id
1 'polypeptide(L)'
;GEDEKKDIAIRVIADHARGATFIINDGILPSKEGRGYVLRRIIRRALRYGRKLGIQKEFLNDLTTNVVDIMEDAYPDIKNNHAYIMRVIKGEEERRGGEVHRNPRDGDEALRGIHP
;
A
#
# COMPACT_ATOMS: atom_id res chain seq x y z
N GLY A 1 -8.22 20.95 -0.89
CA GLY A 1 -9.41 20.25 -1.41
C GLY A 1 -10.52 20.37 -0.39
N GLU A 2 -11.76 20.17 -0.83
CA GLU A 2 -12.99 20.39 -0.03
C GLU A 2 -13.15 19.43 1.16
N ASP A 3 -12.25 18.44 1.32
CA ASP A 3 -12.19 17.52 2.45
C ASP A 3 -10.73 17.22 2.85
N GLU A 4 -10.28 17.88 3.93
CA GLU A 4 -8.92 17.78 4.45
C GLU A 4 -8.50 16.32 4.74
N LYS A 5 -9.42 15.49 5.22
CA LYS A 5 -9.12 14.09 5.57
C LYS A 5 -8.83 13.27 4.32
N LYS A 6 -9.56 13.53 3.23
CA LYS A 6 -9.30 12.90 1.93
C LYS A 6 -7.97 13.36 1.34
N ASP A 7 -7.68 14.66 1.41
CA ASP A 7 -6.41 15.21 0.93
C ASP A 7 -5.20 14.62 1.69
N ILE A 8 -5.33 14.43 3.01
CA ILE A 8 -4.33 13.73 3.82
C ILE A 8 -4.18 12.28 3.36
N ALA A 9 -5.29 11.57 3.18
CA ALA A 9 -5.26 10.17 2.76
C ALA A 9 -4.59 9.97 1.41
N ILE A 10 -4.91 10.81 0.42
CA ILE A 10 -4.32 10.79 -0.92
C ILE A 10 -2.81 11.03 -0.85
N ARG A 11 -2.36 12.05 -0.11
CA ARG A 11 -0.93 12.33 0.09
C ARG A 11 -0.19 11.17 0.72
N VAL A 12 -0.78 10.57 1.76
CA VAL A 12 -0.19 9.41 2.46
C VAL A 12 -0.09 8.19 1.54
N ILE A 13 -1.10 7.95 0.70
CA ILE A 13 -1.07 6.85 -0.27
C ILE A 13 0.04 7.08 -1.29
N ALA A 14 0.09 8.26 -1.90
CA ALA A 14 1.06 8.59 -2.93
C ALA A 14 2.51 8.50 -2.41
N ASP A 15 2.76 9.03 -1.22
CA ASP A 15 4.08 8.96 -0.57
C ASP A 15 4.51 7.52 -0.29
N HIS A 16 3.62 6.70 0.26
CA HIS A 16 3.94 5.29 0.54
C HIS A 16 4.07 4.45 -0.72
N ALA A 17 3.32 4.74 -1.78
CA ALA A 17 3.50 4.09 -3.08
C ALA A 17 4.89 4.40 -3.65
N ARG A 18 5.31 5.67 -3.59
CA ARG A 18 6.65 6.09 -4.00
C ARG A 18 7.73 5.40 -3.16
N GLY A 19 7.64 5.51 -1.84
CA GLY A 19 8.60 4.91 -0.92
C GLY A 19 8.71 3.39 -1.08
N ALA A 20 7.59 2.68 -1.19
CA ALA A 20 7.60 1.24 -1.42
C ALA A 20 8.27 0.86 -2.75
N THR A 21 7.98 1.60 -3.82
CA THR A 21 8.57 1.38 -5.16
C THR A 21 10.09 1.44 -5.10
N PHE A 22 10.66 2.50 -4.50
CA PHE A 22 12.11 2.65 -4.37
C PHE A 22 12.74 1.62 -3.42
N ILE A 23 12.11 1.33 -2.28
CA ILE A 23 12.63 0.32 -1.34
C ILE A 23 12.70 -1.07 -2.02
N ILE A 24 11.71 -1.43 -2.84
CA ILE A 24 11.72 -2.69 -3.59
C ILE A 24 12.75 -2.64 -4.72
N ASN A 25 12.91 -1.50 -5.40
CA ASN A 25 13.96 -1.28 -6.39
C ASN A 25 15.35 -1.53 -5.81
N ASP A 26 15.58 -1.14 -4.55
CA ASP A 26 16.83 -1.40 -3.81
C ASP A 26 16.98 -2.87 -3.34
N GLY A 27 16.09 -3.76 -3.77
CA GLY A 27 16.15 -5.20 -3.51
C GLY A 27 15.55 -5.63 -2.16
N ILE A 28 14.90 -4.73 -1.42
CA ILE A 28 14.29 -5.08 -0.13
C ILE A 28 12.92 -5.72 -0.36
N LEU A 29 12.71 -6.89 0.25
CA LEU A 29 11.46 -7.64 0.20
C LEU A 29 10.65 -7.54 1.50
N PRO A 30 9.30 -7.58 1.45
CA PRO A 30 8.47 -7.61 2.64
C PRO A 30 8.80 -8.80 3.55
N SER A 31 9.12 -8.53 4.82
CA SER A 31 9.53 -9.53 5.81
C SER A 31 8.79 -9.32 7.14
N LYS A 32 8.94 -10.26 8.08
CA LYS A 32 8.44 -10.13 9.45
C LYS A 32 9.35 -9.25 10.33
N GLU A 33 10.58 -8.99 9.90
CA GLU A 33 11.58 -8.24 10.66
C GLU A 33 12.47 -7.35 9.78
N GLY A 34 13.30 -6.52 10.43
CA GLY A 34 14.29 -5.66 9.78
C GLY A 34 13.70 -4.67 8.76
N ARG A 35 14.46 -4.39 7.70
CA ARG A 35 14.04 -3.47 6.62
C ARG A 35 12.78 -3.95 5.89
N GLY A 36 12.64 -5.27 5.71
CA GLY A 36 11.46 -5.85 5.10
C GLY A 36 10.19 -5.66 5.93
N TYR A 37 10.30 -5.57 7.25
CA TYR A 37 9.16 -5.22 8.10
C TYR A 37 8.70 -3.77 7.91
N VAL A 38 9.65 -2.85 7.76
CA VAL A 38 9.34 -1.44 7.47
C VAL A 38 8.62 -1.32 6.11
N LEU A 39 9.12 -1.99 5.07
CA LEU A 39 8.46 -2.05 3.77
C LEU A 39 7.01 -2.58 3.89
N ARG A 40 6.82 -3.70 4.59
CA ARG A 40 5.48 -4.26 4.85
C ARG A 40 4.56 -3.24 5.52
N ARG A 41 5.07 -2.46 6.46
CA ARG A 41 4.29 -1.42 7.18
C ARG A 41 3.89 -0.26 6.27
N ILE A 42 4.77 0.18 5.36
CA ILE A 42 4.52 1.21 4.36
C ILE A 42 3.40 0.78 3.41
N ILE A 43 3.55 -0.40 2.79
CA ILE A 43 2.53 -0.96 1.87
C ILE A 43 1.18 -1.08 2.58
N ARG A 44 1.16 -1.70 3.77
CA ARG A 44 -0.08 -1.86 4.54
C ARG A 44 -0.69 -0.51 4.94
N ARG A 45 0.11 0.56 5.12
CA ARG A 45 -0.40 1.89 5.44
C ARG A 45 -1.10 2.51 4.23
N ALA A 46 -0.51 2.47 3.04
CA ALA A 46 -1.19 2.89 1.81
C ALA A 46 -2.53 2.15 1.63
N LEU A 47 -2.52 0.82 1.75
CA LEU A 47 -3.74 0.02 1.62
C LEU A 47 -4.82 0.42 2.63
N ARG A 48 -4.46 0.65 3.90
CA ARG A 48 -5.44 1.10 4.91
C ARG A 48 -6.06 2.45 4.56
N TYR A 49 -5.29 3.41 4.07
CA TYR A 49 -5.83 4.70 3.65
C TYR A 49 -6.70 4.57 2.40
N GLY A 50 -6.34 3.72 1.43
CA GLY A 50 -7.19 3.42 0.28
C GLY A 50 -8.56 2.86 0.70
N ARG A 51 -8.58 1.94 1.67
CA ARG A 51 -9.84 1.40 2.23
C ARG A 51 -10.67 2.47 2.95
N LYS A 52 -10.04 3.38 3.68
CA LYS A 52 -10.72 4.53 4.32
C LYS A 52 -11.35 5.49 3.30
N LEU A 53 -10.79 5.55 2.09
CA LEU A 53 -11.36 6.28 0.95
C LEU A 53 -12.43 5.48 0.18
N GLY A 54 -12.75 4.25 0.62
CA GLY A 54 -13.73 3.38 -0.02
C GLY A 54 -13.20 2.58 -1.21
N ILE A 55 -11.89 2.58 -1.46
CA ILE A 55 -11.29 1.80 -2.56
C ILE A 55 -11.30 0.32 -2.18
N GLN A 56 -12.14 -0.47 -2.86
CA GLN A 56 -12.28 -1.90 -2.57
C GLN A 56 -11.44 -2.81 -3.47
N LYS A 57 -11.08 -2.34 -4.66
CA LYS A 57 -10.23 -3.07 -5.60
C LYS A 57 -8.75 -2.87 -5.30
N GLU A 58 -7.91 -3.69 -5.93
CA GLU A 58 -6.47 -3.45 -6.05
C GLU A 58 -6.22 -2.08 -6.70
N PHE A 59 -5.24 -1.34 -6.20
CA PHE A 59 -4.96 0.01 -6.69
C PHE A 59 -3.48 0.40 -6.56
N LEU A 60 -2.69 -0.29 -5.73
CA LEU A 60 -1.27 0.01 -5.61
C LEU A 60 -0.49 -0.36 -6.86
N ASN A 61 -0.90 -1.40 -7.59
CA ASN A 61 -0.29 -1.77 -8.87
C ASN A 61 -0.32 -0.60 -9.88
N ASP A 62 -1.49 0.02 -10.08
CA ASP A 62 -1.65 1.15 -10.99
C ASP A 62 -0.84 2.38 -10.51
N LEU A 63 -0.84 2.64 -9.19
CA LEU A 63 -0.04 3.72 -8.61
C LEU A 63 1.46 3.49 -8.76
N THR A 64 1.93 2.26 -8.57
CA THR A 64 3.34 1.91 -8.74
C THR A 64 3.77 2.08 -10.19
N THR A 65 2.92 1.70 -11.16
CA THR A 65 3.17 1.96 -12.59
C THR A 65 3.34 3.46 -12.85
N ASN A 66 2.40 4.28 -12.35
CA ASN A 66 2.51 5.74 -12.48
C ASN A 66 3.77 6.31 -11.83
N VAL A 67 4.19 5.78 -10.67
CA VAL A 67 5.45 6.20 -10.03
C VAL A 67 6.64 5.86 -10.91
N VAL A 68 6.69 4.67 -11.50
CA VAL A 68 7.77 4.28 -12.41
C VAL A 68 7.83 5.21 -13.62
N ASP A 69 6.70 5.45 -14.27
CA ASP A 69 6.64 6.30 -15.47
C ASP A 69 7.00 7.77 -15.16
N ILE A 70 6.69 8.29 -13.97
CA ILE A 70 7.09 9.64 -13.57
C ILE A 70 8.60 9.73 -13.25
N MET A 71 9.19 8.64 -12.76
CA MET A 71 10.55 8.66 -12.19
C MET A 71 11.61 8.09 -13.14
N GLU A 72 11.22 7.41 -14.23
CA GLU A 72 12.13 6.67 -15.11
C GLU A 72 13.23 7.53 -15.74
N ASP A 73 12.94 8.79 -16.09
CA ASP A 73 13.92 9.70 -16.68
C ASP A 73 15.08 10.01 -15.71
N ALA A 74 14.77 10.15 -14.42
CA ALA A 74 15.76 10.47 -13.38
C ALA A 74 16.38 9.20 -12.77
N TYR A 75 15.66 8.08 -12.80
CA TYR A 75 16.06 6.82 -12.19
C TYR A 75 15.81 5.64 -13.16
N PRO A 76 16.61 5.47 -14.22
CA PRO A 76 16.37 4.46 -15.26
C PRO A 76 16.25 3.02 -14.72
N ASP A 77 16.97 2.71 -13.63
CA ASP A 77 16.91 1.40 -12.98
C ASP A 77 15.51 1.04 -12.47
N ILE A 78 14.70 2.03 -12.09
CA ILE A 78 13.33 1.80 -11.63
C ILE A 78 12.46 1.22 -12.75
N LYS A 79 12.71 1.64 -14.00
CA LYS A 79 12.02 1.11 -15.19
C LYS A 79 12.51 -0.29 -15.52
N ASN A 80 13.82 -0.51 -15.45
CA ASN A 80 14.42 -1.84 -15.65
C ASN A 80 13.88 -2.88 -14.66
N ASN A 81 13.65 -2.46 -13.41
CA ASN A 81 13.14 -3.31 -12.34
C ASN A 81 11.60 -3.33 -12.24
N HIS A 82 10.87 -2.64 -13.12
CA HIS A 82 9.43 -2.44 -13.00
C HIS A 82 8.66 -3.75 -12.84
N ALA A 83 8.93 -4.76 -13.68
CA ALA A 83 8.26 -6.06 -13.62
C ALA A 83 8.47 -6.79 -12.28
N TYR A 84 9.65 -6.62 -11.66
CA TYR A 84 9.94 -7.17 -10.34
C TYR A 84 9.18 -6.42 -9.24
N ILE A 85 9.22 -5.09 -9.27
CA ILE A 85 8.51 -4.25 -8.30
C ILE A 85 7.01 -4.56 -8.31
N MET A 86 6.40 -4.65 -9.50
CA MET A 86 4.98 -4.97 -9.65
C MET A 86 4.62 -6.34 -9.07
N ARG A 87 5.48 -7.35 -9.28
CA ARG A 87 5.27 -8.69 -8.71
C ARG A 87 5.22 -8.66 -7.18
N VAL A 88 6.10 -7.88 -6.55
CA VAL A 88 6.16 -7.76 -5.08
C VAL A 88 4.94 -7.02 -4.54
N ILE A 89 4.56 -5.89 -5.16
CA ILE A 89 3.39 -5.10 -4.76
C ILE A 89 2.11 -5.93 -4.88
N LYS A 90 1.88 -6.57 -6.02
CA LYS A 90 0.72 -7.43 -6.25
C LYS A 90 0.61 -8.53 -5.20
N GLY A 91 1.72 -9.22 -4.90
CA GLY A 91 1.73 -10.27 -3.89
C GLY A 91 1.37 -9.79 -2.47
N GLU A 92 1.73 -8.57 -2.09
CA GLU A 92 1.30 -8.00 -0.79
C GLU A 92 -0.16 -7.54 -0.81
N GLU A 93 -0.66 -6.99 -1.93
CA GLU A 93 -2.07 -6.63 -2.10
C GLU A 93 -2.99 -7.85 -2.00
N GLU A 94 -2.68 -8.92 -2.73
CA GLU A 94 -3.44 -10.18 -2.72
C GLU A 94 -3.44 -10.82 -1.32
N ARG A 95 -2.28 -10.89 -0.67
CA ARG A 95 -2.16 -11.44 0.70
C ARG A 95 -3.00 -10.62 1.69
N ARG A 96 -3.02 -9.29 1.55
CA ARG A 96 -3.83 -8.43 2.40
C ARG A 96 -5.32 -8.58 2.12
N GLY A 97 -5.73 -8.66 0.85
CA GLY A 97 -7.10 -8.90 0.44
C GLY A 97 -7.64 -10.22 1.00
N GLY A 98 -6.85 -11.30 0.90
CA GLY A 98 -7.20 -12.61 1.45
C GLY A 98 -7.29 -12.64 2.98
N GLU A 99 -6.46 -11.87 3.69
CA GLU A 99 -6.55 -11.72 5.16
C GLU A 99 -7.85 -11.02 5.60
N VAL A 100 -8.30 -10.00 4.88
CA VAL A 100 -9.52 -9.24 5.24
C VAL A 100 -10.79 -10.08 5.07
N HIS A 101 -10.81 -11.01 4.11
CA HIS A 101 -11.95 -11.92 3.90
C HIS A 101 -12.01 -13.08 4.92
N ARG A 102 -11.00 -13.25 5.79
CA ARG A 102 -10.92 -14.38 6.73
C ARG A 102 -11.48 -14.12 8.14
N ASN A 103 -12.02 -12.93 8.45
CA ASN A 103 -12.68 -12.77 9.76
C ASN A 103 -13.93 -11.87 9.72
N PRO A 104 -15.13 -12.47 9.63
CA PRO A 104 -16.40 -11.76 9.78
C PRO A 104 -16.73 -11.30 11.22
N ARG A 105 -15.94 -11.66 12.24
CA ARG A 105 -16.35 -11.52 13.65
C ARG A 105 -15.77 -10.30 14.38
N ASP A 106 -14.78 -9.60 13.83
CA ASP A 106 -14.09 -8.52 14.54
C ASP A 106 -14.81 -7.16 14.48
N GLY A 107 -15.90 -7.03 13.70
CA GLY A 107 -16.62 -5.77 13.52
C GLY A 107 -17.74 -5.53 14.54
N ASP A 108 -18.32 -6.59 15.09
CA ASP A 108 -19.56 -6.52 15.87
C ASP A 108 -19.34 -6.44 17.39
N GLU A 109 -18.15 -6.83 17.86
CA GLU A 109 -17.82 -6.84 19.29
C GLU A 109 -17.35 -5.46 19.81
N ALA A 110 -16.76 -4.64 18.93
CA ALA A 110 -16.27 -3.30 19.29
C ALA A 110 -17.38 -2.26 19.52
N LEU A 111 -18.62 -2.53 19.05
CA LEU A 111 -19.75 -1.61 19.20
C LEU A 111 -20.64 -1.93 20.42
N ARG A 112 -20.45 -3.10 21.06
CA ARG A 112 -21.24 -3.48 22.26
C ARG A 112 -20.72 -2.91 23.57
N GLY A 113 -19.53 -2.30 23.58
CA GLY A 113 -18.91 -1.71 24.76
C GLY A 113 -19.13 -0.20 24.93
N ILE A 114 -19.91 0.45 24.04
CA ILE A 114 -20.14 1.89 24.07
C ILE A 114 -21.62 2.19 23.84
N HIS A 115 -22.45 1.83 24.81
CA HIS A 115 -23.68 2.57 25.12
C HIS A 115 -23.92 2.43 26.64
N PRO A 116 -24.37 3.51 27.31
CA PRO A 116 -24.29 3.68 28.76
C PRO A 116 -25.18 2.72 29.56
#